data_AF-A0A108F2R8-F1
#
_entry.id   AF-A0A108F2R8-F1
#
_cell.length_a   1.000
_cell.length_b   1.000
_cell.length_c   1.000
_cell.angle_alpha   90.00
_cell.angle_beta   90.00
_cell.angle_gamma   90.00
#
_symmetry.space_group_name_H-M   'P 1'
#
loop_
_entity.id
_entity.type
_entity.pdbx_description
1 polymer ?
#
loop_
_entity_poly.entity_id
_entity_poly.type
_entity_poly.pdbx_seq_one_letter_code
_entity_poly.pdbx_strand_id
1 'polypeptide(L)'
;MASALVEQQIPDGIGQFIANGAYRGTPIYQRVTPHSASAQTVVPSRSPAMRSCETGPPTQRDHHLESNATHGRLGWQKATYGGRVLVETTMGRYKALLGPRLWARHPNAQQTKQPLAWRCLTACWLPEVRPL
;
A
#
# COMPACT_ATOMS: atom_id res chain seq x y z
N MET A 1 2.13 -16.77 -0.52
CA MET A 1 3.48 -16.18 -0.72
C MET A 1 3.54 -14.69 -0.46
N ALA A 2 2.62 -13.84 -0.97
CA ALA A 2 2.55 -12.41 -0.59
C ALA A 2 2.25 -12.16 0.91
N SER A 3 1.79 -13.20 1.61
CA SER A 3 1.36 -13.16 3.00
C SER A 3 2.45 -12.92 4.04
N ALA A 4 3.67 -13.39 3.83
CA ALA A 4 4.70 -13.29 4.88
C ALA A 4 5.43 -11.93 4.89
N LEU A 5 5.19 -11.07 3.89
CA LEU A 5 6.03 -9.91 3.64
C LEU A 5 5.61 -8.66 4.44
N VAL A 6 4.32 -8.46 4.72
CA VAL A 6 3.89 -7.20 5.39
C VAL A 6 4.22 -7.22 6.89
N GLU A 7 3.92 -8.31 7.60
CA GLU A 7 4.06 -8.40 9.07
C GLU A 7 5.52 -8.55 9.55
N GLN A 8 6.40 -9.15 8.74
CA GLN A 8 7.80 -9.39 9.13
C GLN A 8 8.75 -8.23 8.80
N GLN A 9 8.28 -7.23 8.04
CA GLN A 9 9.17 -6.26 7.38
C GLN A 9 8.92 -4.81 7.74
N ILE A 10 7.79 -4.50 8.39
CA ILE A 10 7.45 -3.16 8.88
C ILE A 10 7.03 -3.31 10.34
N PRO A 11 7.95 -3.20 11.31
CA PRO A 11 7.61 -3.38 12.73
C PRO A 11 6.72 -2.24 13.27
N ASP A 12 6.72 -1.09 12.59
CA ASP A 12 5.97 0.10 13.01
C ASP A 12 4.52 0.10 12.51
N GLY A 13 3.66 0.80 13.24
CA GLY A 13 2.25 0.94 12.86
C GLY A 13 2.06 1.65 11.51
N ILE A 14 1.16 1.12 10.68
CA ILE A 14 0.84 1.67 9.36
C ILE A 14 -0.33 2.65 9.50
N GLY A 15 -0.15 3.91 9.09
CA GLY A 15 -1.24 4.89 9.07
C GLY A 15 -2.23 4.68 7.91
N GLN A 16 -1.72 4.33 6.73
CA GLN A 16 -2.53 4.11 5.52
C GLN A 16 -1.93 3.00 4.66
N PHE A 17 -2.78 2.07 4.22
CA PHE A 17 -2.42 1.00 3.30
C PHE A 17 -3.18 1.20 1.98
N ILE A 18 -2.47 1.55 0.91
CA ILE A 18 -3.06 1.73 -0.43
C ILE A 18 -2.65 0.56 -1.32
N ALA A 19 -3.63 -0.11 -1.94
CA ALA A 19 -3.35 -1.20 -2.86
C ALA A 19 -4.12 -1.08 -4.18
N ASN A 20 -3.65 -1.83 -5.18
CA ASN A 20 -4.34 -1.93 -6.45
C ASN A 20 -5.58 -2.85 -6.35
N GLY A 21 -6.36 -2.87 -7.43
CA GLY A 21 -7.60 -3.60 -7.46
C GLY A 21 -7.51 -5.13 -7.34
N ALA A 22 -6.34 -5.74 -7.46
CA ALA A 22 -6.16 -7.18 -7.23
C ALA A 22 -6.27 -7.54 -5.74
N TYR A 23 -6.08 -6.54 -4.86
CA TYR A 23 -6.07 -6.70 -3.40
C TYR A 23 -7.40 -6.34 -2.74
N ARG A 24 -8.51 -6.42 -3.50
CA ARG A 24 -9.87 -6.09 -3.02
C ARG A 24 -10.47 -7.13 -2.08
N GLY A 25 -9.81 -8.26 -1.86
CA GLY A 25 -10.35 -9.36 -1.07
C GLY A 25 -10.31 -9.09 0.44
N THR A 26 -11.22 -9.72 1.17
CA THR A 26 -11.25 -9.81 2.64
C THR A 26 -9.90 -10.21 3.27
N PRO A 27 -9.07 -11.10 2.68
CA PRO A 27 -7.79 -11.48 3.27
C PRO A 27 -6.82 -10.33 3.51
N ILE A 28 -6.97 -9.20 2.82
CA ILE A 28 -6.10 -8.03 3.01
C ILE A 28 -6.49 -7.27 4.27
N TYR A 29 -7.78 -7.02 4.49
CA TYR A 29 -8.28 -6.41 5.71
C TYR A 29 -7.93 -7.27 6.93
N GLN A 30 -8.12 -8.60 6.84
CA GLN A 30 -7.76 -9.56 7.90
C GLN A 30 -6.27 -9.59 8.23
N ARG A 31 -5.39 -9.12 7.33
CA ARG A 31 -3.96 -9.01 7.58
C ARG A 31 -3.56 -7.63 8.11
N VAL A 32 -4.12 -6.56 7.55
CA VAL A 32 -3.75 -5.20 7.96
C VAL A 32 -4.29 -4.87 9.34
N THR A 33 -5.53 -5.28 9.66
CA THR A 33 -6.19 -4.94 10.92
C THR A 33 -5.45 -5.46 12.16
N PRO A 34 -4.97 -6.72 12.23
CA PRO A 34 -4.20 -7.19 13.39
C PRO A 34 -2.87 -6.47 13.58
N HIS A 35 -2.20 -6.10 12.48
CA HIS A 35 -0.92 -5.38 12.53
C HIS A 35 -1.10 -3.90 12.88
N SER A 36 -2.15 -3.27 12.37
CA SER A 36 -2.39 -1.83 12.50
C SER A 36 -3.89 -1.56 12.49
N ALA A 37 -4.51 -1.65 13.67
CA ALA A 37 -5.96 -1.55 13.83
C ALA A 37 -6.54 -0.20 13.35
N SER A 38 -5.77 0.87 13.43
CA SER A 38 -6.14 2.22 12.98
C SER A 38 -5.78 2.50 11.51
N ALA A 39 -5.17 1.56 10.81
CA ALA A 39 -4.71 1.77 9.43
C ALA A 39 -5.89 1.97 8.48
N GLN A 40 -5.83 3.02 7.67
CA GLN A 40 -6.77 3.16 6.57
C GLN A 40 -6.40 2.29 5.37
N THR A 41 -7.13 1.20 5.14
CA THR A 41 -7.01 0.32 3.96
C THR A 41 -7.76 0.86 2.75
N VAL A 42 -7.09 1.62 1.88
CA VAL A 42 -7.64 2.19 0.64
C VAL A 42 -7.39 1.27 -0.55
N VAL A 43 -8.38 0.45 -0.88
CA VAL A 43 -8.37 -0.38 -2.10
C VAL A 43 -9.55 0.02 -2.97
N PRO A 44 -9.36 0.31 -4.27
CA PRO A 44 -10.47 0.64 -5.15
C PRO A 44 -11.53 -0.44 -5.09
N SER A 45 -12.82 -0.11 -5.20
CA SER A 45 -13.89 -1.11 -5.34
C SER A 45 -14.39 -1.26 -6.78
N ARG A 46 -14.75 -2.50 -7.19
CA ARG A 46 -15.18 -2.80 -8.57
C ARG A 46 -16.66 -2.48 -8.63
N SER A 47 -17.14 -1.76 -9.64
CA SER A 47 -18.59 -1.65 -9.83
C SER A 47 -19.13 -2.95 -10.44
N PRO A 48 -20.24 -3.54 -9.95
CA PRO A 48 -21.08 -3.16 -8.81
C PRO A 48 -20.74 -3.99 -7.55
N ALA A 49 -19.87 -3.48 -6.68
CA ALA A 49 -19.56 -4.15 -5.42
C ALA A 49 -20.65 -3.85 -4.39
N MET A 50 -21.13 -4.90 -3.74
CA MET A 50 -22.15 -4.83 -2.70
C MET A 50 -21.51 -4.68 -1.32
N ARG A 51 -22.28 -4.09 -0.40
CA ARG A 51 -21.93 -4.07 1.03
C ARG A 51 -21.81 -5.49 1.56
N SER A 52 -21.00 -5.68 2.59
CA SER A 52 -20.99 -6.92 3.37
C SER A 52 -22.37 -7.19 3.95
N CYS A 53 -22.79 -8.47 3.98
CA CYS A 53 -24.03 -8.90 4.63
C CYS A 53 -23.84 -9.13 6.15
N GLU A 54 -22.82 -8.52 6.75
CA GLU A 54 -22.56 -8.61 8.18
C GLU A 54 -23.55 -7.72 8.94
N THR A 55 -24.19 -8.25 9.99
CA THR A 55 -25.19 -7.55 10.81
C THR A 55 -24.59 -6.50 11.75
N GLY A 56 -23.28 -6.23 11.64
CA GLY A 56 -22.52 -5.33 12.51
C GLY A 56 -22.41 -3.89 11.97
N PRO A 57 -21.62 -3.02 12.63
CA PRO A 57 -21.30 -1.70 12.09
C PRO A 57 -20.62 -1.82 10.72
N PRO A 58 -20.85 -0.87 9.79
CA PRO A 58 -20.29 -0.91 8.45
C PRO A 58 -18.77 -1.04 8.47
N THR A 59 -18.25 -1.95 7.64
CA THR A 59 -16.81 -2.16 7.53
C THR A 59 -16.14 -0.98 6.82
N GLN A 60 -14.82 -0.85 6.93
CA GLN A 60 -14.09 0.16 6.15
C GLN A 60 -14.35 0.04 4.63
N ARG A 61 -14.54 -1.19 4.15
CA ARG A 61 -14.93 -1.46 2.76
C ARG A 61 -16.28 -0.86 2.43
N ASP A 62 -17.27 -1.01 3.31
CA ASP A 62 -18.63 -0.49 3.11
C ASP A 62 -18.63 1.04 3.03
N HIS A 63 -17.84 1.71 3.87
CA HIS A 63 -17.65 3.16 3.78
C HIS A 63 -17.01 3.61 2.46
N HIS A 64 -16.07 2.85 1.89
CA HIS A 64 -15.54 3.14 0.56
C HIS A 64 -16.57 2.93 -0.55
N LEU A 65 -17.46 1.95 -0.41
CA LEU A 65 -18.57 1.73 -1.35
C LEU A 65 -19.56 2.89 -1.33
N GLU A 66 -19.96 3.32 -0.12
CA GLU A 66 -20.83 4.48 0.08
C GLU A 66 -20.22 5.75 -0.49
N SER A 67 -18.96 6.04 -0.15
CA SER A 67 -18.26 7.23 -0.64
C SER A 67 -18.16 7.23 -2.17
N ASN A 68 -17.93 6.08 -2.79
CA ASN A 68 -17.93 5.90 -4.23
C ASN A 68 -19.33 6.05 -4.85
N ALA A 69 -20.39 5.61 -4.17
CA ALA A 69 -21.77 5.82 -4.61
C ALA A 69 -22.18 7.31 -4.55
N THR A 70 -21.76 8.02 -3.50
CA THR A 70 -22.10 9.44 -3.29
C THR A 70 -21.30 10.39 -4.18
N HIS A 71 -19.98 10.19 -4.29
CA HIS A 71 -19.08 11.13 -4.99
C HIS A 71 -18.66 10.65 -6.38
N GLY A 72 -19.10 9.46 -6.78
CA GLY A 72 -18.60 8.77 -7.96
C GLY A 72 -17.14 8.31 -7.81
N ARG A 73 -16.69 7.52 -8.78
CA ARG A 73 -15.35 6.92 -8.76
C ARG A 73 -14.22 7.94 -8.77
N LEU A 74 -14.35 9.00 -9.58
CA LEU A 74 -13.33 10.04 -9.67
C LEU A 74 -13.23 10.87 -8.39
N GLY A 75 -14.37 11.22 -7.79
CA GLY A 75 -14.43 11.94 -6.51
C GLY A 75 -13.79 11.13 -5.38
N TRP A 76 -14.16 9.85 -5.27
CA TRP A 76 -13.55 8.92 -4.30
C TRP A 76 -12.03 8.80 -4.51
N GLN A 77 -11.57 8.62 -5.75
CA GLN A 77 -10.13 8.52 -6.05
C GLN A 77 -9.36 9.78 -5.65
N LYS A 78 -9.93 10.97 -5.88
CA LYS A 78 -9.30 12.24 -5.50
C LYS A 78 -9.20 12.40 -3.98
N ALA A 79 -10.23 11.99 -3.25
CA ALA A 79 -10.29 12.13 -1.79
C ALA A 79 -9.43 11.10 -1.04
N THR A 80 -9.28 9.88 -1.56
CA THR A 80 -8.68 8.76 -0.79
C THR A 80 -7.53 8.06 -1.51
N TYR A 81 -7.56 7.97 -2.85
CA TYR A 81 -6.61 7.16 -3.63
C TYR A 81 -5.43 7.98 -4.19
N GLY A 82 -5.40 9.29 -3.95
CA GLY A 82 -4.39 10.21 -4.50
C GLY A 82 -2.96 9.93 -4.03
N GLY A 83 -2.78 9.42 -2.81
CA GLY A 83 -1.45 9.12 -2.25
C GLY A 83 -0.64 8.12 -3.08
N ARG A 84 -1.31 7.25 -3.84
CA ARG A 84 -0.66 6.29 -4.74
C ARG A 84 0.26 6.95 -5.75
N VAL A 85 -0.11 8.10 -6.30
CA VAL A 85 0.70 8.79 -7.33
C VAL A 85 2.04 9.22 -6.76
N LEU A 86 2.07 9.70 -5.51
CA LEU A 86 3.30 10.10 -4.83
C LEU A 86 4.21 8.89 -4.61
N VAL A 87 3.65 7.80 -4.10
CA VAL A 87 4.39 6.55 -3.87
C VAL A 87 4.93 5.99 -5.18
N GLU A 88 4.11 5.90 -6.23
CA GLU A 88 4.53 5.37 -7.53
C GLU A 88 5.60 6.25 -8.19
N THR A 89 5.47 7.56 -8.10
CA THR A 89 6.47 8.51 -8.62
C THR A 89 7.80 8.35 -7.89
N THR A 90 7.76 8.27 -6.56
CA THR A 90 8.96 8.10 -5.72
C THR A 90 9.64 6.75 -5.99
N MET A 91 8.84 5.69 -6.10
CA MET A 91 9.30 4.35 -6.48
C MET A 91 9.93 4.35 -7.88
N GLY A 92 9.34 5.07 -8.84
CA GLY A 92 9.91 5.26 -10.17
C GLY A 92 11.28 5.93 -10.13
N ARG A 93 11.46 6.97 -9.31
CA ARG A 93 12.76 7.63 -9.10
C ARG A 93 13.79 6.68 -8.49
N TYR A 94 13.42 5.91 -7.46
CA TYR A 94 14.32 4.92 -6.87
C TYR A 94 14.71 3.84 -7.89
N LYS A 95 13.77 3.33 -8.68
CA LYS A 95 14.06 2.37 -9.75
C LYS A 95 14.99 2.95 -10.82
N ALA A 96 14.81 4.21 -11.20
CA ALA A 96 15.69 4.89 -12.14
C ALA A 96 17.11 5.05 -11.58
N LEU A 97 17.24 5.44 -10.30
CA LEU A 97 18.53 5.56 -9.61
C LEU A 97 19.24 4.21 -9.45
N LEU A 98 18.50 3.15 -9.13
CA LEU A 98 19.05 1.81 -8.95
C LEU A 98 19.40 1.13 -10.28
N GLY A 99 18.84 1.60 -11.40
CA GLY A 99 19.04 1.08 -12.75
C GLY A 99 18.49 -0.35 -12.97
N PRO A 100 18.52 -0.84 -14.23
CA PRO A 100 17.99 -2.17 -14.61
C PRO A 100 18.85 -3.34 -14.10
N ARG A 101 20.07 -3.06 -13.67
CA ARG A 101 20.98 -3.99 -13.00
C ARG A 101 21.42 -3.26 -11.75
N LEU A 102 21.38 -3.88 -10.57
CA LEU A 102 22.18 -3.41 -9.43
C LEU A 102 23.55 -3.08 -10.00
N TRP A 103 23.98 -1.81 -9.98
CA TRP A 103 25.00 -1.26 -10.89
C TRP A 103 26.37 -2.00 -10.88
N ALA A 104 26.54 -3.02 -10.04
CA ALA A 104 27.65 -3.94 -10.05
C ALA A 104 27.34 -5.23 -10.85
N ARG A 105 28.18 -5.53 -11.85
CA ARG A 105 28.18 -6.84 -12.52
C ARG A 105 28.85 -7.93 -11.69
N HIS A 106 29.58 -7.57 -10.64
CA HIS A 106 30.25 -8.52 -9.74
C HIS A 106 29.36 -8.92 -8.55
N PRO A 107 29.28 -10.23 -8.21
CA PRO A 107 28.46 -10.75 -7.13
C PRO A 107 28.69 -10.05 -5.77
N ASN A 108 29.95 -9.78 -5.42
CA ASN A 108 30.31 -9.15 -4.15
C ASN A 108 29.72 -7.74 -4.01
N ALA A 109 29.71 -6.95 -5.09
CA ALA A 109 29.13 -5.62 -5.06
C ALA A 109 27.60 -5.62 -5.27
N GLN A 110 26.99 -6.75 -5.64
CA GLN A 110 25.54 -6.94 -5.57
C GLN A 110 25.07 -7.22 -4.14
N GLN A 111 25.83 -7.98 -3.35
CA GLN A 111 25.50 -8.28 -1.95
C GLN A 111 25.35 -7.02 -1.09
N THR A 112 26.14 -5.97 -1.34
CA THR A 112 26.01 -4.68 -0.62
C THR A 112 24.88 -3.81 -1.16
N LYS A 113 24.55 -3.91 -2.46
CA LYS A 113 23.53 -3.06 -3.11
C LYS A 113 22.10 -3.59 -2.94
N GLN A 114 21.93 -4.91 -2.79
CA GLN A 114 20.62 -5.53 -2.58
C GLN A 114 19.91 -5.00 -1.32
N PRO A 115 20.57 -4.91 -0.14
CA PRO A 115 19.96 -4.30 1.04
C PRO A 115 19.62 -2.81 0.87
N LEU A 116 20.43 -2.06 0.12
CA LEU A 116 20.16 -0.64 -0.16
C LEU A 116 18.94 -0.48 -1.07
N ALA A 117 18.89 -1.24 -2.16
CA ALA A 117 17.74 -1.29 -3.05
C ALA A 117 16.48 -1.64 -2.25
N TRP A 118 16.53 -2.71 -1.45
CA TRP A 118 15.46 -3.12 -0.56
C TRP A 118 14.98 -1.96 0.35
N ARG A 119 15.88 -1.31 1.07
CA ARG A 119 15.57 -0.19 1.97
C ARG A 119 14.91 0.99 1.24
N CYS A 120 15.36 1.34 0.03
CA CYS A 120 14.73 2.40 -0.76
C CYS A 120 13.30 2.04 -1.17
N LEU A 121 13.05 0.77 -1.51
CA LEU A 121 11.73 0.31 -1.93
C LEU A 121 10.75 0.15 -0.75
N THR A 122 11.25 -0.11 0.46
CA THR A 122 10.43 -0.21 1.68
C THR A 122 10.26 1.13 2.41
N ALA A 123 11.17 2.10 2.25
CA ALA A 123 11.09 3.41 2.91
C ALA A 123 9.84 4.23 2.51
N CYS A 124 9.31 4.07 1.29
CA CYS A 124 8.03 4.72 0.91
C CYS A 124 6.81 4.21 1.70
N TRP A 125 6.97 3.16 2.52
CA TRP A 125 5.93 2.59 3.37
C TRP A 125 6.07 2.99 4.85
N LEU A 126 7.16 3.65 5.26
CA LEU A 126 7.30 4.21 6.60
C LEU A 126 6.87 5.68 6.59
N PRO A 127 5.73 6.06 7.18
CA PRO A 127 5.38 7.45 7.33
C PRO A 127 6.10 8.02 8.56
N GLU A 128 7.39 8.31 8.44
CA GLU A 128 8.03 9.34 9.26
C GLU A 128 9.35 9.83 8.66
N VAL A 129 9.24 10.53 7.53
CA VAL A 129 10.28 11.49 7.16
C VAL A 129 10.10 12.70 8.08
N ARG A 130 10.84 12.70 9.19
CA ARG A 130 11.02 13.90 10.03
C ARG A 130 11.52 15.05 9.14
N PRO A 131 10.90 16.24 9.17
CA PRO A 131 11.55 17.41 8.60
C PRO A 131 12.79 17.73 9.44
N LEU A 132 13.89 18.10 8.77
CA LEU A 132 15.03 18.79 9.39
C LEU A 132 14.60 20.19 9.84
#